data_AF-A0A821MVK9-F1
#
_entry.id   AF-A0A821MVK9-F1
#
_cell.length_a   1.000
_cell.length_b   1.000
_cell.length_c   1.000
_cell.angle_alpha   90.00
_cell.angle_beta   90.00
_cell.angle_gamma   90.00
#
_symmetry.space_group_name_H-M   'P 1'
#
loop_
_entity.id
_entity.type
_entity.pdbx_description
1 polymer ?
#
loop_
_entity_poly.entity_id
_entity_poly.type
_entity_poly.pdbx_seq_one_letter_code
_entity_poly.pdbx_strand_id
1 'polypeptide(L)'
;MLVPSIARQYKGAGDQLFLADNIWGKVRRHSLIFDSYSCKILGGQPFLSQRPIGDNCFLGCIRPCCTNATSHSSQNRNNICPPACRPKNHRNWIYC
;
A
#
# COMPACT_ATOMS: atom_id res chain seq x y z
N MET A 1 -29.46 -2.37 4.98
CA MET A 1 -28.06 -2.01 5.32
C MET A 1 -27.98 -0.51 5.52
N LEU A 2 -27.59 -0.07 6.72
CA LEU A 2 -27.38 1.35 7.03
C LEU A 2 -26.03 1.77 6.45
N VAL A 3 -26.02 2.27 5.21
CA VAL A 3 -24.87 3.01 4.70
C VAL A 3 -24.81 4.33 5.48
N PRO A 4 -23.74 4.60 6.26
CA PRO A 4 -23.63 5.80 7.07
C PRO A 4 -23.82 7.06 6.22
N SER A 5 -24.43 8.12 6.79
CA SER A 5 -24.71 9.38 6.08
C SER A 5 -23.48 9.95 5.37
N ILE A 6 -22.31 9.75 5.97
CA ILE A 6 -21.02 10.21 5.44
C ILE A 6 -20.66 9.52 4.12
N ALA A 7 -20.97 8.23 3.95
CA ALA A 7 -20.66 7.49 2.73
C ALA A 7 -21.56 7.91 1.54
N ARG A 8 -22.71 8.54 1.81
CA ARG A 8 -23.58 9.10 0.75
C ARG A 8 -23.06 10.40 0.14
N GLN A 9 -22.13 11.08 0.83
CA GLN A 9 -21.50 12.31 0.34
C GLN A 9 -20.48 12.03 -0.76
N TYR A 10 -20.01 10.78 -0.84
CA TYR A 10 -19.04 10.33 -1.82
C TYR A 10 -19.77 9.56 -2.95
N LYS A 11 -19.71 10.07 -4.19
CA LYS A 11 -20.32 9.47 -5.39
C LYS A 11 -19.27 9.16 -6.45
N GLY A 12 -19.54 8.22 -7.36
CA GLY A 12 -18.59 7.83 -8.42
C GLY A 12 -17.31 7.21 -7.85
N ALA A 13 -16.13 7.73 -8.22
CA ALA A 13 -14.83 7.39 -7.61
C ALA A 13 -14.66 7.85 -6.15
N GLY A 14 -15.76 8.26 -5.50
CA GLY A 14 -15.79 8.76 -4.14
C GLY A 14 -15.49 7.69 -3.09
N ASP A 15 -15.57 6.40 -3.43
CA ASP A 15 -15.13 5.32 -2.53
C ASP A 15 -13.65 5.49 -2.16
N GLN A 16 -12.80 5.83 -3.12
CA GLN A 16 -11.37 6.06 -2.88
C GLN A 16 -11.13 7.31 -2.02
N LEU A 17 -11.91 8.37 -2.24
CA LEU A 17 -11.85 9.59 -1.42
C LEU A 17 -12.34 9.34 0.01
N PHE A 18 -13.44 8.61 0.17
CA PHE A 18 -13.94 8.21 1.48
C PHE A 18 -12.90 7.40 2.25
N LEU A 19 -12.27 6.42 1.58
CA LEU A 19 -11.19 5.63 2.17
C LEU A 19 -10.00 6.51 2.56
N ALA A 20 -9.61 7.46 1.72
CA ALA A 20 -8.55 8.43 2.00
C ALA A 20 -8.83 9.24 3.27
N ASP A 21 -10.00 9.88 3.32
CA ASP A 21 -10.36 10.86 4.34
C ASP A 21 -10.64 10.22 5.69
N ASN A 22 -11.30 9.05 5.70
CA ASN A 22 -11.89 8.50 6.92
C ASN A 22 -11.23 7.24 7.45
N ILE A 23 -10.56 6.47 6.57
CA ILE A 23 -10.07 5.11 6.87
C ILE A 23 -8.55 5.05 6.86
N TRP A 24 -7.89 5.63 5.85
CA TRP A 24 -6.45 5.44 5.60
C TRP A 24 -5.59 5.82 6.81
N GLY A 25 -5.84 6.98 7.42
CA GLY A 25 -5.10 7.41 8.62
C GLY A 25 -5.19 6.44 9.80
N LYS A 26 -6.28 5.67 9.90
CA LYS A 26 -6.51 4.71 10.99
C LYS A 26 -5.92 3.34 10.70
N VAL A 27 -5.98 2.91 9.43
CA VAL A 27 -5.61 1.55 9.05
C VAL A 27 -4.23 1.44 8.42
N ARG A 28 -3.60 2.53 7.96
CA ARG A 28 -2.33 2.49 7.18
C ARG A 28 -1.25 1.58 7.77
N ARG A 29 -1.10 1.55 9.10
CA ARG A 29 -0.09 0.71 9.77
C ARG A 29 -0.48 -0.78 9.86
N HIS A 30 -1.77 -1.09 9.84
CA HIS A 30 -2.30 -2.44 9.99
C HIS A 30 -2.73 -3.07 8.66
N SER A 31 -3.28 -2.28 7.73
CA SER A 31 -3.72 -2.74 6.41
C SER A 31 -2.55 -3.18 5.52
N LEU A 32 -1.35 -2.66 5.79
CA LEU A 32 -0.13 -2.99 5.08
C LEU A 32 0.63 -4.18 5.69
N ILE A 33 0.06 -4.89 6.67
CA ILE A 33 0.67 -6.11 7.21
C ILE A 33 0.79 -7.21 6.15
N PHE A 34 -0.02 -7.16 5.09
CA PHE A 34 0.06 -8.07 3.96
C PHE A 34 0.82 -7.47 2.77
N ASP A 35 1.60 -6.40 2.98
CA ASP A 35 2.41 -5.81 1.92
C ASP A 35 3.89 -6.14 2.13
N SER A 36 4.44 -6.93 1.20
CA SER A 36 5.88 -7.26 1.14
C SER A 36 6.76 -6.02 1.18
N TYR A 37 6.32 -4.91 0.58
CA TYR A 37 7.06 -3.63 0.56
C TYR A 37 7.18 -3.03 1.97
N SER A 38 6.14 -3.23 2.79
CA SER A 38 6.08 -2.69 4.15
C SER A 38 6.74 -3.61 5.19
N CYS A 39 7.28 -4.77 4.78
CA CYS A 39 7.88 -5.76 5.67
C CYS A 39 8.94 -5.17 6.62
N LYS A 40 9.86 -4.36 6.10
CA LYS A 40 10.96 -3.78 6.90
C LYS A 40 10.49 -2.73 7.90
N ILE A 41 9.47 -1.94 7.54
CA ILE A 41 9.10 -0.73 8.28
C ILE A 41 7.92 -1.00 9.23
N LEU A 42 6.98 -1.84 8.80
CA LEU A 42 5.72 -2.08 9.50
C LEU A 42 5.55 -3.55 9.93
N GLY A 43 6.57 -4.40 9.75
CA GLY A 43 6.47 -5.83 10.07
C GLY A 43 5.52 -6.59 9.14
N GLY A 44 5.32 -6.07 7.93
CA GLY A 44 4.55 -6.74 6.87
C GLY A 44 5.08 -8.14 6.54
N GLN A 45 4.19 -8.97 6.02
CA GLN A 45 4.45 -10.36 5.69
C GLN A 45 4.70 -10.52 4.18
N PRO A 46 5.41 -11.58 3.77
CA PRO A 46 5.55 -11.93 2.36
C PRO A 46 4.19 -12.13 1.70
N PHE A 47 3.91 -11.31 0.70
CA PHE A 47 2.73 -11.35 -0.14
C PHE A 47 3.12 -11.59 -1.60
N LEU A 48 2.27 -12.31 -2.33
CA LEU A 48 2.45 -12.73 -3.72
C LEU A 48 2.34 -11.55 -4.71
N SER A 49 3.18 -10.53 -4.52
CA SER A 49 3.35 -9.39 -5.39
C SER A 49 4.81 -9.01 -5.48
N GLN A 50 5.28 -8.66 -6.67
CA GLN A 50 6.55 -8.00 -6.91
C GLN A 50 6.25 -6.60 -7.44
N ARG A 51 6.99 -5.58 -6.97
CA ARG A 51 6.92 -4.24 -7.55
C ARG A 51 8.21 -3.91 -8.26
N PRO A 52 8.19 -3.74 -9.58
CA PRO A 52 9.34 -3.23 -10.30
C PRO A 52 9.76 -1.86 -9.76
N ILE A 53 11.03 -1.52 -9.93
CA ILE A 53 11.59 -0.22 -9.53
C ILE A 53 10.68 0.91 -10.06
N GLY A 54 10.24 1.80 -9.17
CA GLY A 54 9.43 2.97 -9.52
C GLY A 54 7.91 2.79 -9.36
N ASP A 55 7.43 1.59 -9.01
CA ASP A 55 6.01 1.38 -8.74
C ASP A 55 5.66 1.63 -7.25
N ASN A 56 4.96 2.74 -6.99
CA ASN A 56 4.47 3.11 -5.66
C ASN A 56 3.03 2.64 -5.40
N CYS A 57 2.44 1.87 -6.30
CA CYS A 57 1.08 1.37 -6.16
C CYS A 57 1.06 0.19 -5.16
N PHE A 58 0.68 0.45 -3.91
CA PHE A 58 0.39 -0.60 -2.92
C PHE A 58 -1.09 -0.86 -2.70
N LEU A 59 -1.39 -1.97 -2.01
CA LEU A 59 -2.73 -2.30 -1.54
C LEU A 59 -3.24 -1.21 -0.59
N GLY A 60 -4.23 -0.43 -1.04
CA GLY A 60 -4.75 0.74 -0.31
C GLY A 60 -4.21 2.09 -0.80
N CYS A 61 -3.37 2.13 -1.84
CA CYS A 61 -2.92 3.37 -2.49
C CYS A 61 -4.02 3.95 -3.39
N ILE A 62 -4.32 5.23 -3.21
CA ILE A 62 -5.29 5.98 -4.03
C ILE A 62 -4.73 6.16 -5.45
N ARG A 63 -5.52 5.86 -6.48
CA ARG A 63 -5.13 6.03 -7.90
C ARG A 63 -5.07 7.52 -8.28
N PRO A 64 -4.23 7.96 -9.24
CA PRO A 64 -3.41 7.17 -10.18
C PRO A 64 -2.12 6.56 -9.60
N CYS A 65 -1.85 6.78 -8.32
CA CYS A 65 -0.97 6.06 -7.38
C CYS A 65 -0.28 7.07 -6.48
N CYS A 66 -0.88 7.26 -5.31
CA CYS A 66 -0.35 7.99 -4.16
C CYS A 66 0.03 9.44 -4.54
N THR A 67 -1.00 10.18 -4.99
CA THR A 67 -0.95 11.59 -5.45
C THR A 67 -0.19 12.51 -4.48
N ASN A 68 0.74 13.29 -5.05
CA ASN A 68 1.82 14.05 -4.40
C ASN A 68 2.95 13.19 -3.81
N ALA A 69 3.83 12.73 -4.69
CA ALA A 69 5.13 12.12 -4.39
C ALA A 69 6.15 13.09 -3.74
N THR A 70 5.70 14.06 -2.95
CA THR A 70 6.57 15.02 -2.23
C THR A 70 6.85 14.64 -0.78
N SER A 71 6.53 13.42 -0.32
CA SER A 71 6.88 13.03 1.06
C SER A 71 7.45 11.62 1.29
N HIS A 72 7.76 10.84 0.25
CA HIS A 72 8.52 9.59 0.43
C HIS A 72 9.53 9.31 -0.71
N SER A 73 9.99 10.34 -1.40
CA SER A 73 10.92 10.25 -2.53
C SER A 73 12.37 9.90 -2.17
N SER A 74 12.69 9.59 -0.91
CA SER A 74 14.08 9.32 -0.49
C SER A 74 14.37 7.91 0.04
N GLN A 75 13.39 7.01 0.19
CA GLN A 75 13.64 5.63 0.66
C GLN A 75 13.51 4.54 -0.43
N ASN A 76 13.06 4.88 -1.63
CA ASN A 76 12.90 3.95 -2.77
C ASN A 76 14.21 3.56 -3.47
N ARG A 77 15.37 3.97 -2.97
CA ARG A 77 16.66 3.54 -3.54
C ARG A 77 17.05 2.11 -3.14
N ASN A 78 16.29 1.49 -2.23
CA ASN A 78 16.50 0.12 -1.76
C ASN A 78 15.24 -0.75 -1.93
N ASN A 79 14.61 -0.76 -3.11
CA ASN A 79 13.50 -1.68 -3.42
C ASN A 79 13.91 -3.17 -3.41
N ILE A 80 15.16 -3.48 -3.04
CA ILE A 80 15.59 -4.86 -2.82
C ILE A 80 15.01 -5.33 -1.48
N CYS A 81 14.01 -6.20 -1.57
CA CYS A 81 13.40 -6.86 -0.44
C CYS A 81 14.40 -7.82 0.22
N PRO A 82 14.55 -7.78 1.57
CA PRO A 82 15.29 -8.80 2.30
C PRO A 82 14.72 -10.20 2.01
N PRO A 83 15.54 -11.26 1.98
CA PRO A 83 15.05 -12.61 1.71
C PRO A 83 13.84 -13.03 2.55
N ALA A 84 13.81 -12.64 3.84
CA ALA A 84 12.71 -12.92 4.76
C ALA A 84 11.36 -12.33 4.33
N CYS A 85 11.37 -11.19 3.62
CA CYS A 85 10.19 -10.48 3.14
C CYS A 85 9.71 -11.00 1.76
N ARG A 86 10.49 -11.88 1.12
CA ARG A 86 10.14 -12.44 -0.19
C ARG A 86 9.20 -13.63 -0.03
N PRO A 87 8.22 -13.81 -0.94
CA PRO A 87 7.37 -14.99 -0.93
C PRO A 87 8.21 -16.26 -0.93
N LYS A 88 7.80 -17.25 -0.14
CA LYS A 88 8.55 -18.51 0.01
C LYS A 88 8.81 -19.19 -1.34
N ASN A 89 7.84 -19.11 -2.25
CA ASN A 89 7.88 -19.73 -3.58
C ASN A 89 8.45 -18.82 -4.67
N HIS A 90 8.80 -17.57 -4.35
CA HIS A 90 9.33 -16.58 -5.30
C HIS A 90 10.52 -15.81 -4.71
N ARG A 91 11.54 -16.54 -4.22
CA ARG A 91 12.73 -15.95 -3.59
C ARG A 91 13.60 -15.11 -4.54
N ASN A 92 13.43 -15.32 -5.84
CA ASN A 92 14.05 -14.57 -6.92
C ASN A 92 13.36 -13.21 -7.17
N TRP A 93 12.17 -12.98 -6.61
CA TRP A 93 11.53 -11.66 -6.63
C TRP A 93 12.26 -10.77 -5.62
N ILE A 94 13.37 -10.21 -6.07
CA ILE A 94 14.21 -9.36 -5.25
C ILE A 94 13.53 -8.02 -5.00
N TYR A 95 12.51 -7.66 -5.77
CA TYR A 95 11.79 -6.41 -5.59
C TYR A 95 10.48 -6.59 -4.84
N CYS A 96 10.27 -5.70 -3.90
CA CYS A 96 8.99 -5.35 -3.34
C CYS A 96 8.88 -3.82 -3.42
#